data_AF-A0A944C7M2-F1
#
_entry.id   AF-A0A944C7M2-F1
#
_cell.length_a   1.000
_cell.length_b   1.000
_cell.length_c   1.000
_cell.angle_alpha   90.00
_cell.angle_beta   90.00
_cell.angle_gamma   90.00
#
_symmetry.space_group_name_H-M   'P 1'
#
loop_
_entity.id
_entity.type
_entity.pdbx_description
1 polymer ?
#
loop_
_entity_poly.entity_id
_entity_poly.type
_entity_poly.pdbx_seq_one_letter_code
_entity_poly.pdbx_strand_id
1 'polypeptide(L)'
;NSENAFVEAIINLEPDNESKNKLITTGSEEGGFAELAAGLGDYKVTITKLQGRSGDEKHVIKIEAEVVVDGESSVVTSIGEFTLSSKPYSFDRFFTSTGYAPNDVVMSGMNITSTMYLDNEYSQIGSSQSGNAGINIKAEVICAGTLSINNAPINSDGTETFDITVGNNLIMTYNGGQGGMNLNGGRIRVGGNLIQGTAFNYKNDTDVYVVGDFISGRPSDDNNCEIYVNGDAAFFGNETYRGKVYVNGDVFIDKEVNTGDKFPGGITVGGNVYLCSASSFYSAQKSWIESHGIDSSRIKTYSDSSIRFEAKQNENESAYNALRGNMDKARSLAGGASAYSYVWPSDSFTCESLQNVKAKINEKVGNPEYSNWDMTKKFINEDGTYAVTPINYKFDNSTAPEAQDSRFAGTGSNLNQLVVSAEKFGQYVIMGDVRITAGTWDGYNIVFDTTMPDGNDIDMYVYLPANCYMTKNSETSYTFSTAEDDEDKFNCFRWNNQPSGLFDGWFSVLTKGKGSVIFVIADNVTYFAQTRLFMGHYNLLKQILPNAIASDGKVTNTNSFSEDKVKAIMRTTDTDVKKRTLFKQSVVDTYNSTGGLHNNLFIVAINKNSDVNFDMQYNTFCGF
;
A
#
# COMPACT_ATOMS: atom_id res chain seq x y z
N ASN A 1 -19.25 -18.76 -4.76
CA ASN A 1 -18.21 -18.64 -5.81
C ASN A 1 -17.75 -20.03 -6.22
N SER A 2 -18.37 -20.65 -7.23
CA SER A 2 -18.13 -22.04 -7.64
C SER A 2 -17.26 -22.21 -8.89
N GLU A 3 -17.08 -21.17 -9.72
CA GLU A 3 -16.29 -21.27 -10.96
C GLU A 3 -14.77 -21.23 -10.72
N ASN A 4 -14.28 -20.42 -9.76
CA ASN A 4 -12.83 -20.32 -9.48
C ASN A 4 -12.23 -21.62 -8.89
N ALA A 5 -12.98 -22.32 -8.03
CA ALA A 5 -12.49 -23.53 -7.37
C ALA A 5 -12.23 -24.67 -8.37
N PHE A 6 -12.99 -24.73 -9.47
CA PHE A 6 -12.83 -25.75 -10.51
C PHE A 6 -11.58 -25.52 -11.36
N VAL A 7 -11.34 -24.26 -11.75
CA VAL A 7 -10.13 -23.89 -12.52
C VAL A 7 -8.88 -24.09 -11.66
N GLU A 8 -8.90 -23.69 -10.39
CA GLU A 8 -7.80 -23.93 -9.45
C GLU A 8 -7.51 -25.43 -9.25
N ALA A 9 -8.55 -26.26 -9.13
CA ALA A 9 -8.38 -27.70 -9.02
C ALA A 9 -7.67 -28.31 -10.24
N ILE A 10 -7.92 -27.80 -11.45
CA ILE A 10 -7.23 -28.22 -12.68
C ILE A 10 -5.79 -27.70 -12.73
N ILE A 11 -5.54 -26.45 -12.32
CA ILE A 11 -4.20 -25.85 -12.26
C ILE A 11 -3.29 -26.65 -11.33
N ASN A 12 -3.83 -27.15 -10.22
CA ASN A 12 -3.09 -27.91 -9.21
C ASN A 12 -2.81 -29.38 -9.58
N LEU A 13 -3.35 -29.90 -10.68
CA LEU A 13 -2.99 -31.23 -11.18
C LEU A 13 -1.53 -31.25 -11.67
N GLU A 14 -0.83 -32.35 -11.37
CA GLU A 14 0.58 -32.57 -11.73
C GLU A 14 0.65 -33.49 -12.96
N PRO A 15 1.02 -33.03 -14.17
CA PRO A 15 0.95 -33.84 -15.38
C PRO A 15 1.89 -35.05 -15.35
N ASP A 16 3.00 -34.94 -14.63
CA ASP A 16 4.04 -35.97 -14.52
C ASP A 16 3.80 -36.98 -13.37
N ASN A 17 2.68 -36.87 -12.64
CA ASN A 17 2.39 -37.69 -11.48
C ASN A 17 1.03 -38.40 -11.62
N GLU A 18 1.03 -39.68 -11.96
CA GLU A 18 -0.20 -40.47 -12.20
C GLU A 18 -1.21 -40.48 -11.03
N SER A 19 -0.75 -40.22 -9.80
CA SER A 19 -1.64 -40.15 -8.62
C SER A 19 -2.30 -38.79 -8.45
N LYS A 20 -1.79 -37.74 -9.12
CA LYS A 20 -2.22 -36.34 -8.99
C LYS A 20 -2.47 -35.64 -10.33
N ASN A 21 -2.44 -36.37 -11.45
CA ASN A 21 -2.65 -35.82 -12.78
C ASN A 21 -4.13 -35.75 -13.18
N LYS A 22 -5.04 -36.27 -12.36
CA LYS A 22 -6.45 -36.43 -12.68
C LYS A 22 -7.41 -35.99 -11.59
N LEU A 23 -8.51 -35.38 -12.01
CA LEU A 23 -9.69 -35.09 -11.19
C LEU A 23 -10.84 -35.97 -11.67
N ILE A 24 -11.54 -36.61 -10.74
CA ILE A 24 -12.67 -37.49 -11.05
C ILE A 24 -13.90 -36.95 -10.33
N THR A 25 -15.00 -36.79 -11.06
CA THR A 25 -16.31 -36.46 -10.48
C THR A 25 -17.37 -37.44 -10.98
N THR A 26 -18.34 -37.75 -10.12
CA THR A 26 -19.43 -38.69 -10.38
C THR A 26 -20.76 -38.09 -9.95
N GLY A 27 -21.83 -38.38 -10.68
CA GLY A 27 -23.18 -37.82 -10.43
C GLY A 27 -23.86 -38.21 -9.11
N SER A 28 -23.18 -38.94 -8.21
CA SER A 28 -23.73 -39.47 -6.96
C SER A 28 -23.54 -38.57 -5.72
N GLU A 29 -22.87 -37.42 -5.84
CA GLU A 29 -22.58 -36.51 -4.71
C GLU A 29 -23.46 -35.25 -4.76
N GLU A 30 -24.05 -34.87 -3.61
CA GLU A 30 -24.83 -33.63 -3.48
C GLU A 30 -23.92 -32.39 -3.60
N GLY A 31 -23.85 -31.81 -4.81
CA GLY A 31 -23.18 -30.53 -5.05
C GLY A 31 -22.95 -30.21 -6.52
N GLY A 32 -23.30 -28.96 -6.91
CA GLY A 32 -22.80 -28.21 -8.08
C GLY A 32 -23.12 -28.68 -9.50
N PHE A 33 -23.01 -29.98 -9.81
CA PHE A 33 -23.16 -30.52 -11.18
C PHE A 33 -24.43 -31.36 -11.38
N ALA A 34 -25.19 -31.65 -10.32
CA ALA A 34 -26.34 -32.54 -10.35
C ALA A 34 -27.57 -32.00 -11.12
N GLU A 35 -27.65 -30.69 -11.43
CA GLU A 35 -28.80 -30.10 -12.15
C GLU A 35 -28.72 -30.19 -13.69
N LEU A 36 -27.60 -30.63 -14.26
CA LEU A 36 -27.36 -30.50 -15.71
C LEU A 36 -27.97 -31.59 -16.60
N ALA A 37 -28.56 -32.68 -16.05
CA ALA A 37 -29.26 -33.66 -16.88
C ALA A 37 -30.16 -34.64 -16.11
N ALA A 38 -31.42 -34.28 -15.90
CA ALA A 38 -32.43 -35.27 -15.52
C ALA A 38 -32.63 -36.26 -16.69
N GLY A 39 -32.12 -37.49 -16.58
CA GLY A 39 -32.31 -38.57 -17.55
C GLY A 39 -31.03 -39.16 -18.18
N LEU A 40 -29.85 -38.61 -17.89
CA LEU A 40 -28.59 -39.34 -18.08
C LEU A 40 -28.41 -40.23 -16.84
N GLY A 41 -28.10 -41.52 -16.99
CA GLY A 41 -27.88 -42.43 -15.87
C GLY A 41 -26.63 -42.08 -15.05
N ASP A 42 -25.97 -43.08 -14.46
CA ASP A 42 -24.70 -42.86 -13.77
C ASP A 42 -23.67 -42.31 -14.75
N TYR A 43 -23.10 -41.14 -14.45
CA TYR A 43 -22.03 -40.54 -15.24
C TYR A 43 -20.78 -40.32 -14.40
N LYS A 44 -19.62 -40.43 -15.06
CA LYS A 44 -18.29 -40.18 -14.51
C LYS A 44 -17.51 -39.29 -15.45
N VAL A 45 -17.05 -38.14 -14.96
CA VAL A 45 -16.14 -37.26 -15.71
C VAL A 45 -14.75 -37.37 -15.13
N THR A 46 -13.77 -37.68 -15.98
CA THR A 46 -12.35 -37.68 -15.64
C THR A 46 -11.67 -36.56 -16.40
N ILE A 47 -11.01 -35.66 -15.69
CA ILE A 47 -10.19 -34.59 -16.25
C ILE A 47 -8.74 -34.94 -15.98
N THR A 48 -7.94 -35.08 -17.02
CA THR A 48 -6.49 -35.37 -16.92
C THR A 48 -5.69 -34.20 -17.46
N LYS A 49 -4.70 -33.73 -16.70
CA LYS A 49 -3.77 -32.71 -17.17
C LYS A 49 -2.69 -33.36 -18.02
N LEU A 50 -2.62 -32.97 -19.30
CA LEU A 50 -1.64 -33.49 -20.25
C LEU A 50 -0.38 -32.61 -20.30
N GLN A 51 -0.54 -31.29 -20.11
CA GLN A 51 0.56 -30.33 -20.18
C GLN A 51 0.25 -29.09 -19.33
N GLY A 52 1.31 -28.46 -18.81
CA GLY A 52 1.26 -27.21 -18.06
C GLY A 52 1.38 -27.42 -16.55
N ARG A 53 2.30 -26.71 -15.88
CA ARG A 53 2.48 -26.65 -14.42
C ARG A 53 1.79 -25.42 -13.85
N SER A 54 1.68 -25.31 -12.52
CA SER A 54 0.92 -24.24 -11.85
C SER A 54 1.34 -22.79 -12.22
N GLY A 55 2.50 -22.58 -12.84
CA GLY A 55 2.97 -21.27 -13.33
C GLY A 55 2.92 -21.09 -14.85
N ASP A 56 2.42 -22.05 -15.61
CA ASP A 56 2.42 -21.99 -17.07
C ASP A 56 1.15 -21.29 -17.58
N GLU A 57 1.30 -20.41 -18.58
CA GLU A 57 0.15 -19.70 -19.18
C GLU A 57 -0.77 -20.62 -19.98
N LYS A 58 -0.24 -21.75 -20.46
CA LYS A 58 -0.96 -22.71 -21.29
C LYS A 58 -1.12 -24.03 -20.57
N HIS A 59 -2.35 -24.52 -20.56
CA HIS A 59 -2.67 -25.83 -20.04
C HIS A 59 -3.43 -26.64 -21.09
N VAL A 60 -3.03 -27.90 -21.23
CA VAL A 60 -3.72 -28.86 -22.09
C VAL A 60 -4.33 -29.91 -21.19
N ILE A 61 -5.65 -30.10 -21.33
CA ILE A 61 -6.39 -31.09 -20.55
C ILE A 61 -7.16 -32.04 -21.48
N LYS A 62 -7.32 -33.27 -21.01
CA LYS A 62 -8.19 -34.28 -21.59
C LYS A 62 -9.40 -34.44 -20.67
N ILE A 63 -10.59 -34.38 -21.24
CA ILE A 63 -11.86 -34.61 -20.54
C ILE A 63 -12.48 -35.88 -21.11
N GLU A 64 -12.73 -36.85 -20.25
CA GLU A 64 -13.42 -38.10 -20.57
C GLU A 64 -14.72 -38.16 -19.78
N ALA A 65 -15.85 -38.15 -20.48
CA ALA A 65 -17.16 -38.32 -19.88
C ALA A 65 -17.68 -39.72 -20.23
N GLU A 66 -17.81 -40.56 -19.22
CA GLU A 66 -18.46 -41.86 -19.28
C GLU A 66 -19.90 -41.72 -18.82
N VAL A 67 -20.85 -42.25 -19.59
CA VAL A 67 -22.28 -42.32 -19.23
C VAL A 67 -22.72 -43.77 -19.37
N VAL A 68 -23.37 -44.29 -18.33
CA VAL A 68 -23.98 -45.63 -18.33
C VAL A 68 -25.49 -45.49 -18.43
N VAL A 69 -26.08 -46.04 -19.49
CA VAL A 69 -27.54 -46.12 -19.68
C VAL A 69 -27.92 -47.57 -19.91
N ASP A 70 -28.84 -48.10 -19.11
CA ASP A 70 -29.35 -49.48 -19.21
C ASP A 70 -28.28 -50.60 -19.22
N GLY A 71 -27.13 -50.36 -18.56
CA GLY A 71 -26.01 -51.31 -18.47
C GLY A 71 -25.01 -51.24 -19.63
N GLU A 72 -25.21 -50.34 -20.60
CA GLU A 72 -24.23 -50.03 -21.65
C GLU A 72 -23.48 -48.74 -21.31
N SER A 73 -22.14 -48.80 -21.35
CA SER A 73 -21.25 -47.65 -21.13
C SER A 73 -20.85 -47.01 -22.46
N SER A 74 -20.94 -45.68 -22.53
CA SER A 74 -20.44 -44.88 -23.64
C SER A 74 -19.48 -43.82 -23.10
N VAL A 75 -18.30 -43.71 -23.73
CA VAL A 75 -17.26 -42.75 -23.34
C VAL A 75 -17.06 -41.73 -24.46
N VAL A 76 -17.21 -40.46 -24.12
CA VAL A 76 -16.86 -39.33 -24.99
C VAL A 76 -15.56 -38.71 -24.49
N THR A 77 -14.57 -38.60 -25.37
CA THR A 77 -13.28 -37.97 -25.07
C THR A 77 -13.16 -36.64 -25.83
N SER A 78 -12.75 -35.58 -25.12
CA SER A 78 -12.39 -34.28 -25.70
C SER A 78 -11.02 -33.84 -25.17
N ILE A 79 -10.24 -33.17 -26.01
CA ILE A 79 -8.97 -32.55 -25.63
C ILE A 79 -9.12 -31.05 -25.86
N GLY A 80 -8.87 -30.27 -24.81
CA GLY A 80 -8.97 -28.82 -24.83
C GLY A 80 -7.66 -28.17 -24.38
N GLU A 81 -7.27 -27.12 -25.09
CA GLU A 81 -6.26 -26.16 -24.62
C GLU A 81 -7.01 -24.95 -24.04
N PHE A 82 -6.62 -24.52 -22.85
CA PHE A 82 -6.98 -23.20 -22.38
C PHE A 82 -5.73 -22.42 -22.04
N THR A 83 -5.76 -21.14 -22.39
CA THR A 83 -4.71 -20.18 -22.03
C THR A 83 -5.26 -19.34 -20.88
N LEU A 84 -4.54 -19.27 -19.78
CA LEU A 84 -4.77 -18.23 -18.78
C LEU A 84 -4.52 -16.91 -19.50
N SER A 85 -5.57 -16.14 -19.77
CA SER A 85 -5.38 -14.83 -20.37
C SER A 85 -4.66 -13.97 -19.34
N SER A 86 -3.35 -13.82 -19.51
CA SER A 86 -2.66 -12.67 -18.97
C SER A 86 -3.27 -11.47 -19.68
N LYS A 87 -4.30 -10.86 -19.07
CA LYS A 87 -4.60 -9.47 -19.43
C LYS A 87 -3.27 -8.73 -19.32
N PRO A 88 -2.87 -7.93 -20.33
CA PRO A 88 -1.80 -6.97 -20.13
C PRO A 88 -2.16 -6.21 -18.85
N TYR A 89 -1.31 -6.36 -17.83
CA TYR A 89 -1.57 -5.77 -16.52
C TYR A 89 -1.39 -4.26 -16.67
N SER A 90 -2.50 -3.53 -16.85
CA SER A 90 -2.45 -2.07 -16.75
C SER A 90 -2.30 -1.73 -15.26
N PHE A 91 -1.08 -1.46 -14.83
CA PHE A 91 -0.85 -0.87 -13.53
C PHE A 91 -1.44 0.56 -13.51
N ASP A 92 -2.57 0.72 -12.84
CA ASP A 92 -3.07 2.02 -12.38
C ASP A 92 -2.75 2.24 -10.88
N ARG A 93 -1.88 1.41 -10.26
CA ARG A 93 -1.70 1.29 -8.80
C ARG A 93 -0.21 1.27 -8.38
N PHE A 94 0.15 2.05 -7.36
CA PHE A 94 1.53 2.44 -6.98
C PHE A 94 1.92 1.96 -5.56
N PHE A 95 2.98 1.13 -5.45
CA PHE A 95 3.55 0.43 -4.26
C PHE A 95 2.78 -0.77 -3.69
N THR A 96 3.40 -1.96 -3.73
CA THR A 96 2.96 -3.13 -2.96
C THR A 96 4.14 -4.05 -2.56
N SER A 97 4.10 -4.57 -1.32
CA SER A 97 4.66 -5.84 -0.84
C SER A 97 4.12 -6.33 0.50
N THR A 98 3.57 -7.53 0.43
CA THR A 98 3.01 -8.36 1.48
C THR A 98 4.09 -9.18 2.20
N GLY A 99 4.42 -8.82 3.45
CA GLY A 99 5.28 -9.61 4.35
C GLY A 99 4.68 -9.73 5.76
N TYR A 100 4.96 -10.82 6.47
CA TYR A 100 4.42 -11.06 7.83
C TYR A 100 5.15 -10.27 8.93
N ALA A 101 5.93 -9.24 8.55
CA ALA A 101 6.75 -8.49 9.47
C ALA A 101 6.05 -7.19 9.89
N PRO A 102 6.10 -6.82 11.18
CA PRO A 102 5.71 -5.46 11.56
C PRO A 102 6.66 -4.48 10.84
N ASN A 103 6.12 -3.69 9.90
CA ASN A 103 6.74 -2.58 9.15
C ASN A 103 7.20 -2.86 7.68
N ASP A 104 6.41 -3.55 6.86
CA ASP A 104 6.75 -3.90 5.45
C ASP A 104 7.18 -2.71 4.57
N VAL A 105 6.60 -1.52 4.80
CA VAL A 105 6.99 -0.26 4.15
C VAL A 105 7.12 0.83 5.21
N VAL A 106 8.28 1.49 5.28
CA VAL A 106 8.53 2.64 6.15
C VAL A 106 8.82 3.87 5.31
N MET A 107 8.06 4.94 5.50
CA MET A 107 8.23 6.21 4.77
C MET A 107 8.37 7.40 5.72
N SER A 108 9.38 8.25 5.57
CA SER A 108 9.48 9.49 6.36
C SER A 108 10.15 10.63 5.57
N GLY A 109 9.70 11.88 5.78
CA GLY A 109 10.36 13.06 5.20
C GLY A 109 10.26 13.16 3.67
N MET A 110 9.11 12.82 3.10
CA MET A 110 8.88 12.70 1.66
C MET A 110 7.80 13.66 1.15
N ASN A 111 7.90 14.04 -0.13
CA ASN A 111 6.83 14.67 -0.90
C ASN A 111 6.30 13.67 -1.94
N ILE A 112 4.98 13.45 -1.92
CA ILE A 112 4.30 12.48 -2.79
C ILE A 112 3.17 13.19 -3.52
N THR A 113 3.28 13.26 -4.84
CA THR A 113 2.36 14.01 -5.70
C THR A 113 1.25 13.15 -6.33
N SER A 114 1.42 11.83 -6.31
CA SER A 114 0.51 10.83 -6.88
C SER A 114 -0.34 10.14 -5.82
N THR A 115 -1.33 9.35 -6.27
CA THR A 115 -2.03 8.40 -5.40
C THR A 115 -1.03 7.34 -4.92
N MET A 116 -0.96 7.18 -3.61
CA MET A 116 -0.23 6.10 -2.95
C MET A 116 -1.14 4.90 -2.81
N TYR A 117 -0.78 3.76 -3.38
CA TYR A 117 -1.39 2.48 -3.06
C TYR A 117 -0.46 1.71 -2.10
N LEU A 118 -1.00 0.87 -1.22
CA LEU A 118 -0.22 0.09 -0.25
C LEU A 118 -0.93 -1.24 -0.06
N ASP A 119 -0.62 -2.25 -0.85
CA ASP A 119 -1.32 -3.55 -0.84
C ASP A 119 -0.74 -4.54 0.18
N ASN A 120 -0.18 -4.03 1.28
CA ASN A 120 0.54 -4.81 2.30
C ASN A 120 -0.41 -5.17 3.45
N GLU A 121 -0.07 -6.20 4.23
CA GLU A 121 -0.77 -6.48 5.50
C GLU A 121 -0.55 -5.35 6.51
N TYR A 122 0.66 -4.76 6.55
CA TYR A 122 0.98 -3.64 7.42
C TYR A 122 1.95 -2.64 6.77
N SER A 123 1.55 -1.36 6.66
CA SER A 123 2.39 -0.26 6.17
C SER A 123 2.56 0.82 7.23
N GLN A 124 3.74 1.44 7.29
CA GLN A 124 4.02 2.55 8.21
C GLN A 124 4.42 3.84 7.48
N ILE A 125 3.70 4.92 7.77
CA ILE A 125 4.07 6.30 7.46
C ILE A 125 4.58 6.97 8.73
N GLY A 126 5.74 7.60 8.63
CA GLY A 126 6.46 8.27 9.69
C GLY A 126 7.50 7.40 10.37
N SER A 127 8.36 8.06 11.14
CA SER A 127 9.61 7.48 11.61
C SER A 127 9.49 7.00 13.07
N SER A 128 10.36 6.07 13.46
CA SER A 128 10.59 5.78 14.89
C SER A 128 11.34 6.94 15.60
N GLN A 129 11.79 7.94 14.84
CA GLN A 129 12.71 8.97 15.30
C GLN A 129 11.97 10.11 16.02
N SER A 130 12.58 10.65 17.07
CA SER A 130 12.18 11.93 17.66
C SER A 130 12.59 13.09 16.72
N GLY A 131 11.71 13.50 15.81
CA GLY A 131 11.96 14.62 14.91
C GLY A 131 11.00 14.63 13.73
N ASN A 132 10.33 15.77 13.51
CA ASN A 132 9.27 15.97 12.53
C ASN A 132 9.75 15.89 11.07
N ALA A 133 10.08 14.71 10.58
CA ALA A 133 10.15 14.47 9.14
C ALA A 133 8.73 14.17 8.64
N GLY A 134 7.87 15.19 8.70
CA GLY A 134 6.50 15.13 8.18
C GLY A 134 6.49 14.69 6.71
N ILE A 135 5.36 14.12 6.29
CA ILE A 135 5.14 13.70 4.91
C ILE A 135 4.13 14.63 4.26
N ASN A 136 4.36 14.98 2.99
CA ASN A 136 3.39 15.73 2.21
C ASN A 136 2.79 14.85 1.12
N ILE A 137 1.47 14.68 1.13
CA ILE A 137 0.71 13.82 0.22
C ILE A 137 -0.31 14.67 -0.54
N LYS A 138 -0.29 14.67 -1.88
CA LYS A 138 -1.08 15.62 -2.68
C LYS A 138 -2.28 15.04 -3.42
N ALA A 139 -2.47 13.71 -3.41
CA ALA A 139 -3.54 13.08 -4.17
C ALA A 139 -4.46 12.21 -3.29
N GLU A 140 -4.04 10.99 -2.93
CA GLU A 140 -4.85 10.06 -2.13
C GLU A 140 -3.92 8.98 -1.56
N VAL A 141 -4.27 8.41 -0.39
CA VAL A 141 -3.65 7.20 0.15
C VAL A 141 -4.68 6.07 0.11
N ILE A 142 -4.30 4.93 -0.45
CA ILE A 142 -5.12 3.72 -0.51
C ILE A 142 -4.27 2.59 0.06
N CYS A 143 -4.68 2.01 1.18
CA CYS A 143 -3.99 0.88 1.80
C CYS A 143 -4.95 -0.31 1.88
N ALA A 144 -4.52 -1.50 1.45
CA ALA A 144 -5.34 -2.70 1.50
C ALA A 144 -5.40 -3.29 2.91
N GLY A 145 -4.25 -3.40 3.58
CA GLY A 145 -4.17 -3.89 4.96
C GLY A 145 -4.20 -2.78 5.99
N THR A 146 -3.38 -2.93 7.02
CA THR A 146 -3.27 -2.00 8.14
C THR A 146 -2.32 -0.86 7.79
N LEU A 147 -2.75 0.39 7.97
CA LEU A 147 -1.91 1.57 7.83
C LEU A 147 -1.61 2.14 9.22
N SER A 148 -0.34 2.24 9.57
CA SER A 148 0.14 2.92 10.77
C SER A 148 0.77 4.26 10.41
N ILE A 149 0.31 5.33 11.03
CA ILE A 149 0.85 6.68 10.90
C ILE A 149 1.46 7.03 12.26
N ASN A 150 2.77 6.92 12.36
CA ASN A 150 3.51 7.10 13.61
C ASN A 150 4.53 8.24 13.50
N ASN A 151 4.44 9.24 14.38
CA ASN A 151 5.36 10.39 14.40
C ASN A 151 5.46 11.20 13.08
N ALA A 152 4.51 11.05 12.15
CA ALA A 152 4.47 11.81 10.90
C ALA A 152 3.27 12.76 10.88
N PRO A 153 3.49 14.07 11.09
CA PRO A 153 2.54 15.07 10.61
C PRO A 153 2.33 14.87 9.11
N ILE A 154 1.07 14.86 8.67
CA ILE A 154 0.72 14.76 7.25
C ILE A 154 0.21 16.11 6.79
N ASN A 155 0.87 16.69 5.79
CA ASN A 155 0.52 18.00 5.23
C ASN A 155 0.33 19.10 6.29
N SER A 156 1.19 19.18 7.31
CA SER A 156 0.98 20.12 8.44
C SER A 156 0.76 21.58 8.00
N ASP A 157 1.29 21.96 6.83
CA ASP A 157 1.19 23.29 6.22
C ASP A 157 0.36 23.30 4.90
N GLY A 158 -0.28 22.18 4.54
CA GLY A 158 -0.93 21.99 3.24
C GLY A 158 -2.32 22.63 3.12
N THR A 159 -2.71 22.99 1.90
CA THR A 159 -4.05 23.54 1.55
C THR A 159 -4.83 22.63 0.60
N GLU A 160 -4.40 21.38 0.43
CA GLU A 160 -4.94 20.50 -0.60
C GLU A 160 -5.86 19.45 0.01
N THR A 161 -7.01 19.25 -0.64
CA THR A 161 -7.98 18.22 -0.27
C THR A 161 -7.50 16.86 -0.74
N PHE A 162 -7.36 15.88 0.15
CA PHE A 162 -7.00 14.51 -0.23
C PHE A 162 -7.67 13.46 0.66
N ASP A 163 -7.88 12.26 0.11
CA ASP A 163 -8.56 11.16 0.79
C ASP A 163 -7.56 10.11 1.31
N ILE A 164 -7.93 9.44 2.41
CA ILE A 164 -7.25 8.25 2.93
C ILE A 164 -8.28 7.10 2.95
N THR A 165 -7.98 6.00 2.27
CA THR A 165 -8.81 4.80 2.24
C THR A 165 -7.98 3.61 2.72
N VAL A 166 -8.43 2.91 3.76
CA VAL A 166 -7.73 1.77 4.36
C VAL A 166 -8.68 0.57 4.42
N GLY A 167 -8.25 -0.59 3.94
CA GLY A 167 -9.06 -1.80 3.89
C GLY A 167 -9.17 -2.52 5.23
N ASN A 168 -8.11 -2.49 6.06
CA ASN A 168 -8.12 -3.03 7.43
C ASN A 168 -8.03 -1.90 8.47
N ASN A 169 -7.05 -1.93 9.37
CA ASN A 169 -6.98 -0.98 10.48
C ASN A 169 -6.18 0.28 10.13
N LEU A 170 -6.59 1.44 10.66
CA LEU A 170 -5.80 2.66 10.63
C LEU A 170 -5.34 2.98 12.06
N ILE A 171 -4.03 3.09 12.27
CA ILE A 171 -3.41 3.40 13.56
C ILE A 171 -2.70 4.75 13.45
N MET A 172 -2.96 5.67 14.36
CA MET A 172 -2.43 7.04 14.31
C MET A 172 -1.88 7.44 15.69
N THR A 173 -0.56 7.41 15.88
CA THR A 173 0.10 7.77 17.15
C THR A 173 1.29 8.73 16.96
N TYR A 174 1.58 9.61 17.92
CA TYR A 174 2.66 10.60 17.78
C TYR A 174 3.27 11.01 19.14
N ASN A 175 4.59 11.20 19.17
CA ASN A 175 5.45 11.34 20.35
C ASN A 175 6.11 12.74 20.51
N GLY A 176 5.88 13.67 19.57
CA GLY A 176 6.58 14.97 19.54
C GLY A 176 5.78 16.20 20.04
N GLY A 177 4.61 16.03 20.65
CA GLY A 177 3.64 17.13 20.88
C GLY A 177 2.42 17.09 19.95
N GLN A 178 1.94 18.23 19.45
CA GLN A 178 0.82 18.27 18.48
C GLN A 178 1.34 18.04 17.05
N GLY A 179 1.03 16.88 16.47
CA GLY A 179 1.26 16.58 15.06
C GLY A 179 -0.04 16.74 14.28
N GLY A 180 -0.16 17.78 13.45
CA GLY A 180 -1.37 17.97 12.64
C GLY A 180 -1.45 16.97 11.48
N MET A 181 -2.64 16.42 11.25
CA MET A 181 -3.02 15.86 9.95
C MET A 181 -3.98 16.86 9.30
N ASN A 182 -3.62 17.39 8.13
CA ASN A 182 -4.47 18.32 7.41
C ASN A 182 -4.87 17.73 6.06
N LEU A 183 -6.13 17.31 5.97
CA LEU A 183 -6.72 16.79 4.74
C LEU A 183 -7.52 17.86 3.96
N ASN A 184 -7.63 19.09 4.49
CA ASN A 184 -8.34 20.23 3.89
C ASN A 184 -9.68 19.87 3.21
N GLY A 185 -10.62 19.27 3.93
CA GLY A 185 -11.94 18.85 3.45
C GLY A 185 -12.00 17.44 2.87
N GLY A 186 -10.93 16.66 3.08
CA GLY A 186 -10.79 15.29 2.60
C GLY A 186 -11.54 14.28 3.47
N ARG A 187 -11.52 13.01 3.05
CA ARG A 187 -12.22 11.92 3.76
C ARG A 187 -11.27 10.82 4.20
N ILE A 188 -11.52 10.28 5.40
CA ILE A 188 -10.88 9.06 5.90
C ILE A 188 -11.90 7.93 5.86
N ARG A 189 -11.59 6.83 5.18
CA ARG A 189 -12.42 5.62 5.11
C ARG A 189 -11.61 4.43 5.62
N VAL A 190 -12.12 3.73 6.63
CA VAL A 190 -11.43 2.61 7.29
C VAL A 190 -12.33 1.37 7.30
N GLY A 191 -11.89 0.28 6.69
CA GLY A 191 -12.63 -0.98 6.60
C GLY A 191 -12.61 -1.82 7.88
N GLY A 192 -11.56 -1.69 8.68
CA GLY A 192 -11.43 -2.23 10.03
C GLY A 192 -11.57 -1.15 11.10
N ASN A 193 -10.67 -1.17 12.08
CA ASN A 193 -10.69 -0.28 13.24
C ASN A 193 -9.81 0.95 13.04
N LEU A 194 -10.20 2.07 13.66
CA LEU A 194 -9.41 3.28 13.72
C LEU A 194 -8.94 3.53 15.16
N ILE A 195 -7.62 3.54 15.37
CA ILE A 195 -6.96 3.84 16.65
C ILE A 195 -6.23 5.17 16.53
N GLN A 196 -6.60 6.14 17.36
CA GLN A 196 -6.07 7.49 17.33
C GLN A 196 -5.59 7.91 18.72
N GLY A 197 -4.29 8.17 18.84
CA GLY A 197 -3.67 8.73 20.03
C GLY A 197 -4.08 10.19 20.31
N THR A 198 -3.43 10.83 21.29
CA THR A 198 -3.75 12.19 21.75
C THR A 198 -3.09 13.32 20.95
N ALA A 199 -2.56 13.04 19.76
CA ALA A 199 -1.67 13.96 19.08
C ALA A 199 -2.13 14.40 17.69
N PHE A 200 -2.98 13.62 17.02
CA PHE A 200 -3.50 13.94 15.68
C PHE A 200 -4.85 14.64 15.76
N ASN A 201 -4.92 15.88 15.28
CA ASN A 201 -6.18 16.60 15.10
C ASN A 201 -6.62 16.54 13.64
N TYR A 202 -7.90 16.24 13.40
CA TYR A 202 -8.55 16.53 12.13
C TYR A 202 -8.87 18.03 12.05
N LYS A 203 -8.52 18.66 10.93
CA LYS A 203 -8.76 20.09 10.66
C LYS A 203 -9.49 20.25 9.34
N ASN A 204 -10.18 21.39 9.17
CA ASN A 204 -10.76 21.84 7.91
C ASN A 204 -11.74 20.81 7.33
N ASP A 205 -12.90 20.62 7.95
CA ASP A 205 -14.03 19.84 7.38
C ASP A 205 -13.69 18.38 6.97
N THR A 206 -12.84 17.69 7.75
CA THR A 206 -12.49 16.29 7.48
C THR A 206 -13.55 15.32 8.01
N ASP A 207 -14.14 14.53 7.12
CA ASP A 207 -15.07 13.46 7.52
C ASP A 207 -14.35 12.14 7.73
N VAL A 208 -14.77 11.40 8.75
CA VAL A 208 -14.16 10.12 9.14
C VAL A 208 -15.21 9.02 9.17
N TYR A 209 -14.97 7.96 8.41
CA TYR A 209 -15.86 6.82 8.24
C TYR A 209 -15.16 5.53 8.64
N VAL A 210 -15.66 4.87 9.69
CA VAL A 210 -15.06 3.67 10.30
C VAL A 210 -16.06 2.52 10.27
N VAL A 211 -15.73 1.44 9.56
CA VAL A 211 -16.58 0.24 9.44
C VAL A 211 -16.49 -0.66 10.68
N GLY A 212 -15.33 -0.71 11.33
CA GLY A 212 -15.10 -1.36 12.63
C GLY A 212 -15.21 -0.39 13.80
N ASP A 213 -14.37 -0.59 14.81
CA ASP A 213 -14.35 0.20 16.04
C ASP A 213 -13.51 1.47 15.95
N PHE A 214 -13.84 2.47 16.77
CA PHE A 214 -13.11 3.73 16.86
C PHE A 214 -12.60 4.00 18.27
N ILE A 215 -11.29 4.05 18.46
CA ILE A 215 -10.66 4.36 19.75
C ILE A 215 -9.89 5.67 19.58
N SER A 216 -10.27 6.72 20.28
CA SER A 216 -9.71 8.05 20.03
C SER A 216 -9.56 8.89 21.29
N GLY A 217 -8.37 9.51 21.39
CA GLY A 217 -8.04 10.45 22.46
C GLY A 217 -8.32 11.91 22.09
N ARG A 218 -8.40 12.20 20.78
CA ARG A 218 -8.32 13.58 20.28
C ARG A 218 -8.67 13.66 18.80
N PRO A 219 -9.82 14.22 18.41
CA PRO A 219 -10.36 14.02 17.05
C PRO A 219 -10.40 15.29 16.19
N SER A 220 -10.91 16.43 16.66
CA SER A 220 -11.33 17.53 15.79
C SER A 220 -11.26 18.87 16.50
N ASP A 221 -10.51 19.80 15.90
CA ASP A 221 -10.51 21.21 16.31
C ASP A 221 -11.63 22.01 15.61
N ASP A 222 -12.37 21.39 14.69
CA ASP A 222 -13.36 22.03 13.82
C ASP A 222 -14.79 21.52 14.07
N ASN A 223 -15.77 22.39 13.93
CA ASN A 223 -17.20 22.10 14.13
C ASN A 223 -17.83 21.39 12.92
N ASN A 224 -17.18 21.44 11.76
CA ASN A 224 -17.70 20.91 10.50
C ASN A 224 -17.23 19.48 10.19
N CYS A 225 -16.31 18.92 10.98
CA CYS A 225 -15.91 17.52 10.84
C CYS A 225 -17.05 16.61 11.33
N GLU A 226 -17.35 15.53 10.61
CA GLU A 226 -18.31 14.51 11.08
C GLU A 226 -17.63 13.12 11.16
N ILE A 227 -17.89 12.41 12.25
CA ILE A 227 -17.29 11.11 12.54
C ILE A 227 -18.38 10.05 12.60
N TYR A 228 -18.20 9.00 11.81
CA TYR A 228 -19.17 7.94 11.60
C TYR A 228 -18.55 6.59 11.92
N VAL A 229 -19.10 5.88 12.90
CA VAL A 229 -18.56 4.62 13.41
C VAL A 229 -19.65 3.55 13.35
N ASN A 230 -19.38 2.47 12.64
CA ASN A 230 -20.30 1.35 12.57
C ASN A 230 -20.10 0.34 13.71
N GLY A 231 -18.90 0.17 14.23
CA GLY A 231 -18.61 -0.64 15.43
C GLY A 231 -18.86 0.11 16.73
N ASP A 232 -18.11 -0.28 17.76
CA ASP A 232 -18.10 0.38 19.07
C ASP A 232 -17.11 1.56 19.06
N ALA A 233 -17.25 2.50 19.99
CA ALA A 233 -16.28 3.60 20.15
C ALA A 233 -15.79 3.75 21.59
N ALA A 234 -14.50 4.03 21.77
CA ALA A 234 -13.92 4.35 23.06
C ALA A 234 -13.21 5.70 23.03
N PHE A 235 -13.51 6.55 24.01
CA PHE A 235 -13.04 7.93 24.06
C PHE A 235 -12.22 8.18 25.31
N PHE A 236 -11.00 8.66 25.13
CA PHE A 236 -10.08 9.05 26.19
C PHE A 236 -9.53 10.46 25.94
N GLY A 237 -8.60 10.94 26.76
CA GLY A 237 -8.05 12.29 26.64
C GLY A 237 -9.06 13.39 26.99
N ASN A 238 -8.57 14.62 27.12
CA ASN A 238 -9.36 15.76 27.60
C ASN A 238 -9.72 16.76 26.48
N GLU A 239 -9.46 16.39 25.25
CA GLU A 239 -9.85 17.16 24.08
C GLU A 239 -11.32 16.90 23.72
N THR A 240 -11.97 17.97 23.23
CA THR A 240 -13.38 17.95 22.84
C THR A 240 -13.55 17.55 21.38
N TYR A 241 -14.67 16.90 21.09
CA TYR A 241 -15.18 16.55 19.78
C TYR A 241 -16.07 17.72 19.33
N ARG A 242 -15.46 18.71 18.67
CA ARG A 242 -16.19 19.88 18.13
C ARG A 242 -17.12 19.51 16.98
N GLY A 243 -16.76 18.48 16.22
CA GLY A 243 -17.57 17.87 15.18
C GLY A 243 -18.65 16.95 15.74
N LYS A 244 -19.57 16.51 14.88
CA LYS A 244 -20.60 15.53 15.24
C LYS A 244 -20.05 14.11 15.24
N VAL A 245 -20.54 13.29 16.16
CA VAL A 245 -20.15 11.88 16.27
C VAL A 245 -21.39 11.00 16.19
N TYR A 246 -21.38 10.03 15.29
CA TYR A 246 -22.41 9.01 15.14
C TYR A 246 -21.78 7.64 15.36
N VAL A 247 -22.28 6.89 16.33
CA VAL A 247 -21.77 5.55 16.67
C VAL A 247 -22.94 4.56 16.65
N ASN A 248 -22.93 3.58 15.75
CA ASN A 248 -23.98 2.57 15.70
C ASN A 248 -23.92 1.59 16.88
N GLY A 249 -22.72 1.26 17.36
CA GLY A 249 -22.47 0.35 18.49
C GLY A 249 -22.47 1.04 19.86
N ASP A 250 -21.80 0.38 20.81
CA ASP A 250 -21.62 0.85 22.18
C ASP A 250 -20.54 1.95 22.27
N VAL A 251 -20.67 2.82 23.28
CA VAL A 251 -19.70 3.89 23.56
C VAL A 251 -19.09 3.72 24.96
N PHE A 252 -17.77 3.86 25.05
CA PHE A 252 -17.01 3.74 26.30
C PHE A 252 -16.27 5.05 26.57
N ILE A 253 -16.46 5.63 27.76
CA ILE A 253 -15.74 6.85 28.17
C ILE A 253 -14.69 6.46 29.20
N ASP A 254 -13.42 6.81 28.94
CA ASP A 254 -12.33 6.55 29.88
C ASP A 254 -12.56 7.31 31.19
N LYS A 255 -12.22 6.66 32.30
CA LYS A 255 -12.47 7.20 33.64
C LYS A 255 -11.73 8.52 33.90
N GLU A 256 -10.64 8.80 33.19
CA GLU A 256 -9.83 10.01 33.38
C GLU A 256 -10.28 11.19 32.50
N VAL A 257 -11.32 11.02 31.67
CA VAL A 257 -11.93 12.12 30.92
C VAL A 257 -12.57 13.10 31.90
N ASN A 258 -11.96 14.27 32.03
CA ASN A 258 -12.33 15.30 33.01
C ASN A 258 -12.75 16.64 32.40
N THR A 259 -12.73 16.73 31.07
CA THR A 259 -13.29 17.85 30.34
C THR A 259 -14.78 17.96 30.63
N GLY A 260 -15.35 19.16 30.49
CA GLY A 260 -16.79 19.38 30.60
C GLY A 260 -17.56 18.57 29.55
N ASP A 261 -18.29 19.23 28.66
CA ASP A 261 -18.88 18.49 27.54
C ASP A 261 -17.77 18.02 26.58
N LYS A 262 -17.58 16.69 26.48
CA LYS A 262 -16.61 16.10 25.53
C LYS A 262 -17.12 16.17 24.09
N PHE A 263 -18.42 16.28 23.85
CA PHE A 263 -19.02 16.28 22.51
C PHE A 263 -19.84 17.55 22.23
N PRO A 264 -19.26 18.75 22.30
CA PRO A 264 -19.99 20.00 22.06
C PRO A 264 -20.61 20.09 20.65
N GLY A 265 -20.09 19.34 19.67
CA GLY A 265 -20.72 19.20 18.34
C GLY A 265 -21.96 18.30 18.32
N GLY A 266 -22.13 17.47 19.35
CA GLY A 266 -23.20 16.48 19.50
C GLY A 266 -22.70 15.05 19.27
N ILE A 267 -23.26 14.11 20.05
CA ILE A 267 -23.05 12.67 19.89
C ILE A 267 -24.39 11.94 19.76
N THR A 268 -24.49 11.06 18.77
CA THR A 268 -25.63 10.15 18.58
C THR A 268 -25.14 8.72 18.71
N VAL A 269 -25.76 7.95 19.61
CA VAL A 269 -25.35 6.57 19.93
C VAL A 269 -26.49 5.61 19.59
N GLY A 270 -26.15 4.49 18.95
CA GLY A 270 -27.03 3.37 18.65
C GLY A 270 -27.02 2.28 19.72
N GLY A 271 -25.90 2.08 20.42
CA GLY A 271 -25.74 1.13 21.53
C GLY A 271 -25.87 1.72 22.93
N ASN A 272 -25.21 1.13 23.92
CA ASN A 272 -25.18 1.63 25.30
C ASN A 272 -23.96 2.54 25.52
N VAL A 273 -23.99 3.37 26.57
CA VAL A 273 -22.83 4.15 27.03
C VAL A 273 -22.30 3.57 28.33
N TYR A 274 -21.02 3.24 28.42
CA TYR A 274 -20.39 2.65 29.60
C TYR A 274 -19.52 3.66 30.34
N LEU A 275 -19.83 3.88 31.61
CA LEU A 275 -19.11 4.80 32.51
C LEU A 275 -18.56 4.08 33.74
N CYS A 276 -17.34 4.44 34.16
CA CYS A 276 -16.74 3.90 35.38
C CYS A 276 -17.27 4.66 36.60
N SER A 277 -18.04 3.98 37.44
CA SER A 277 -18.56 4.52 38.71
C SER A 277 -17.47 4.84 39.75
N ALA A 278 -16.27 4.29 39.58
CA ALA A 278 -15.11 4.61 40.42
C ALA A 278 -14.36 5.88 39.94
N SER A 279 -14.76 6.51 38.83
CA SER A 279 -14.20 7.78 38.38
C SER A 279 -14.64 8.94 39.29
N SER A 280 -13.71 9.84 39.62
CA SER A 280 -14.04 11.13 40.25
C SER A 280 -14.89 12.04 39.34
N PHE A 281 -14.92 11.76 38.04
CA PHE A 281 -15.64 12.54 37.04
C PHE A 281 -16.98 11.89 36.63
N TYR A 282 -17.34 10.73 37.20
CA TYR A 282 -18.53 9.96 36.83
C TYR A 282 -19.82 10.81 36.75
N SER A 283 -20.11 11.62 37.78
CA SER A 283 -21.32 12.45 37.81
C SER A 283 -21.33 13.50 36.69
N ALA A 284 -20.17 14.08 36.39
CA ALA A 284 -20.03 15.04 35.30
C ALA A 284 -20.20 14.33 33.95
N GLN A 285 -19.51 13.20 33.77
CA GLN A 285 -19.59 12.33 32.58
C GLN A 285 -21.03 11.93 32.25
N LYS A 286 -21.75 11.44 33.25
CA LYS A 286 -23.15 11.07 33.11
C LYS A 286 -24.02 12.26 32.71
N SER A 287 -23.84 13.42 33.36
CA SER A 287 -24.68 14.59 33.11
C SER A 287 -24.58 15.11 31.68
N TRP A 288 -23.37 15.19 31.11
CA TRP A 288 -23.23 15.67 29.74
C TRP A 288 -23.64 14.62 28.70
N ILE A 289 -23.47 13.31 28.97
CA ILE A 289 -24.04 12.26 28.11
C ILE A 289 -25.57 12.39 28.03
N GLU A 290 -26.25 12.55 29.18
CA GLU A 290 -27.70 12.74 29.22
C GLU A 290 -28.13 14.02 28.49
N SER A 291 -27.30 15.07 28.51
CA SER A 291 -27.59 16.33 27.82
C SER A 291 -27.62 16.21 26.29
N HIS A 292 -26.99 15.18 25.73
CA HIS A 292 -27.05 14.85 24.29
C HIS A 292 -28.27 13.97 23.92
N GLY A 293 -29.23 13.81 24.84
CA GLY A 293 -30.46 13.06 24.59
C GLY A 293 -30.32 11.55 24.76
N ILE A 294 -29.24 11.07 25.38
CA ILE A 294 -29.03 9.65 25.67
C ILE A 294 -29.80 9.29 26.95
N ASP A 295 -30.75 8.36 26.83
CA ASP A 295 -31.58 7.90 27.95
C ASP A 295 -30.72 7.25 29.04
N SER A 296 -30.97 7.62 30.30
CA SER A 296 -30.30 7.07 31.48
C SER A 296 -30.29 5.53 31.57
N SER A 297 -31.29 4.85 31.00
CA SER A 297 -31.39 3.38 30.94
C SER A 297 -30.34 2.74 30.03
N ARG A 298 -29.81 3.50 29.06
CA ARG A 298 -28.73 3.12 28.15
C ARG A 298 -27.35 3.43 28.71
N ILE A 299 -27.28 4.15 29.84
CA ILE A 299 -26.02 4.40 30.56
C ILE A 299 -25.76 3.25 31.52
N LYS A 300 -24.76 2.44 31.20
CA LYS A 300 -24.32 1.28 31.97
C LYS A 300 -23.11 1.64 32.80
N THR A 301 -22.99 1.03 33.97
CA THR A 301 -21.94 1.37 34.94
C THR A 301 -21.15 0.15 35.35
N TYR A 302 -19.83 0.30 35.44
CA TYR A 302 -18.91 -0.69 36.00
C TYR A 302 -18.04 -0.02 37.07
N SER A 303 -17.41 -0.80 37.95
CA SER A 303 -16.66 -0.26 39.11
C SER A 303 -15.17 -0.57 39.09
N ASP A 304 -14.69 -1.39 38.14
CA ASP A 304 -13.28 -1.73 38.03
C ASP A 304 -12.47 -0.53 37.54
N SER A 305 -11.72 0.08 38.47
CA SER A 305 -10.89 1.26 38.22
C SER A 305 -9.57 0.95 37.50
N SER A 306 -9.25 -0.32 37.27
CA SER A 306 -8.05 -0.76 36.51
C SER A 306 -8.25 -0.69 35.00
N ILE A 307 -9.51 -0.68 34.53
CA ILE A 307 -9.84 -0.61 33.11
C ILE A 307 -9.51 0.79 32.57
N ARG A 308 -8.80 0.82 31.44
CA ARG A 308 -8.46 2.02 30.67
C ARG A 308 -8.72 1.78 29.19
N PHE A 309 -9.10 2.84 28.48
CA PHE A 309 -9.26 2.82 27.01
C PHE A 309 -8.25 3.71 26.29
N GLU A 310 -7.17 4.07 26.99
CA GLU A 310 -6.13 4.97 26.49
C GLU A 310 -5.20 4.24 25.53
N ALA A 311 -5.22 4.66 24.25
CA ALA A 311 -4.23 4.23 23.27
C ALA A 311 -2.92 4.99 23.49
N LYS A 312 -1.85 4.23 23.80
CA LYS A 312 -0.49 4.73 24.03
C LYS A 312 0.27 4.96 22.72
N GLN A 313 1.42 5.60 22.84
CA GLN A 313 2.35 5.83 21.73
C GLN A 313 2.98 4.52 21.25
N ASN A 314 3.29 4.44 19.95
CA ASN A 314 3.88 3.26 19.29
C ASN A 314 3.04 1.98 19.43
N GLU A 315 1.74 2.12 19.67
CA GLU A 315 0.83 0.99 19.75
C GLU A 315 0.69 0.30 18.38
N ASN A 316 0.62 -1.02 18.44
CA ASN A 316 0.43 -1.89 17.29
C ASN A 316 -0.88 -2.67 17.45
N GLU A 317 -1.15 -3.61 16.55
CA GLU A 317 -2.35 -4.44 16.58
C GLU A 317 -2.56 -5.21 17.91
N SER A 318 -1.48 -5.61 18.59
CA SER A 318 -1.59 -6.27 19.90
C SER A 318 -2.11 -5.32 20.98
N ALA A 319 -1.78 -4.03 20.89
CA ALA A 319 -2.31 -3.04 21.81
C ALA A 319 -3.81 -2.78 21.58
N TYR A 320 -4.27 -2.80 20.32
CA TYR A 320 -5.71 -2.78 20.02
C TYR A 320 -6.44 -3.97 20.66
N ASN A 321 -5.93 -5.18 20.53
CA ASN A 321 -6.57 -6.37 21.13
C ASN A 321 -6.73 -6.24 22.65
N ALA A 322 -5.76 -5.60 23.32
CA ALA A 322 -5.87 -5.30 24.75
C ALA A 322 -6.95 -4.24 25.05
N LEU A 323 -7.03 -3.17 24.24
CA LEU A 323 -8.07 -2.14 24.38
C LEU A 323 -9.48 -2.70 24.13
N ARG A 324 -9.64 -3.53 23.10
CA ARG A 324 -10.89 -4.25 22.82
C ARG A 324 -11.28 -5.17 23.98
N GLY A 325 -10.33 -5.91 24.52
CA GLY A 325 -10.54 -6.75 25.71
C GLY A 325 -11.02 -5.95 26.93
N ASN A 326 -10.52 -4.72 27.11
CA ASN A 326 -10.99 -3.80 28.15
C ASN A 326 -12.44 -3.34 27.93
N MET A 327 -12.83 -3.03 26.69
CA MET A 327 -14.21 -2.69 26.34
C MET A 327 -15.16 -3.85 26.64
N ASP A 328 -14.79 -5.06 26.22
CA ASP A 328 -15.58 -6.27 26.46
C ASP A 328 -15.68 -6.59 27.96
N LYS A 329 -14.60 -6.39 28.72
CA LYS A 329 -14.60 -6.54 30.19
C LYS A 329 -15.52 -5.51 30.86
N ALA A 330 -15.45 -4.24 30.48
CA ALA A 330 -16.32 -3.20 31.02
C ALA A 330 -17.80 -3.49 30.74
N ARG A 331 -18.11 -3.93 29.51
CA ARG A 331 -19.45 -4.38 29.11
C ARG A 331 -19.96 -5.51 30.00
N SER A 332 -19.15 -6.55 30.15
CA SER A 332 -19.48 -7.72 30.96
C SER A 332 -19.74 -7.36 32.43
N LEU A 333 -18.86 -6.55 33.04
CA LEU A 333 -18.99 -6.11 34.42
C LEU A 333 -20.24 -5.25 34.66
N ALA A 334 -20.67 -4.49 33.66
CA ALA A 334 -21.89 -3.69 33.74
C ALA A 334 -23.17 -4.49 33.50
N GLY A 335 -23.07 -5.82 33.27
CA GLY A 335 -24.20 -6.68 32.90
C GLY A 335 -24.83 -6.30 31.56
N GLY A 336 -24.08 -5.60 30.70
CA GLY A 336 -24.53 -5.16 29.39
C GLY A 336 -24.39 -6.27 28.35
N ALA A 337 -25.33 -6.30 27.40
CA ALA A 337 -25.14 -6.98 26.13
C ALA A 337 -24.73 -5.95 25.08
N SER A 338 -24.03 -6.40 24.02
CA SER A 338 -23.75 -5.55 22.86
C SER A 338 -25.06 -4.99 22.34
N ALA A 339 -25.17 -3.66 22.24
CA ALA A 339 -26.32 -3.01 21.66
C ALA A 339 -25.92 -2.30 20.37
N TYR A 340 -26.82 -2.30 19.40
CA TYR A 340 -26.57 -1.73 18.09
C TYR A 340 -27.87 -1.14 17.56
N SER A 341 -27.80 0.06 16.99
CA SER A 341 -28.85 0.64 16.17
C SER A 341 -28.22 1.56 15.14
N TYR A 342 -28.66 1.47 13.89
CA TYR A 342 -28.10 2.28 12.83
C TYR A 342 -28.53 3.73 12.99
N VAL A 343 -27.59 4.59 13.41
CA VAL A 343 -27.77 6.03 13.62
C VAL A 343 -26.93 6.88 12.69
N TRP A 344 -25.98 6.25 11.98
CA TRP A 344 -25.26 6.86 10.88
C TRP A 344 -26.26 7.35 9.82
N PRO A 345 -26.28 8.66 9.48
CA PRO A 345 -27.14 9.22 8.44
C PRO A 345 -27.08 8.48 7.08
N SER A 346 -28.18 8.54 6.34
CA SER A 346 -28.20 8.08 4.94
C SER A 346 -27.39 9.03 4.03
N ASP A 347 -26.99 8.53 2.86
CA ASP A 347 -26.23 9.30 1.86
C ASP A 347 -26.81 10.70 1.63
N SER A 348 -25.93 11.70 1.66
CA SER A 348 -26.26 13.09 1.37
C SER A 348 -25.06 13.76 0.68
N PHE A 349 -25.18 15.05 0.34
CA PHE A 349 -24.03 15.82 -0.15
C PHE A 349 -22.92 15.96 0.91
N THR A 350 -23.24 15.77 2.19
CA THR A 350 -22.34 15.97 3.33
C THR A 350 -21.97 14.67 4.06
N CYS A 351 -22.49 13.51 3.65
CA CYS A 351 -22.26 12.23 4.33
C CYS A 351 -22.33 11.07 3.34
N GLU A 352 -21.38 10.13 3.44
CA GLU A 352 -21.46 8.83 2.77
C GLU A 352 -22.17 7.82 3.68
N SER A 353 -23.05 6.99 3.13
CA SER A 353 -23.67 5.87 3.84
C SER A 353 -22.65 4.75 4.05
N LEU A 354 -22.91 3.92 5.07
CA LEU A 354 -22.08 2.73 5.33
C LEU A 354 -21.93 1.83 4.09
N GLN A 355 -22.98 1.67 3.28
CA GLN A 355 -22.94 0.87 2.07
C GLN A 355 -22.01 1.49 1.03
N ASN A 356 -22.09 2.80 0.82
CA ASN A 356 -21.22 3.51 -0.11
C ASN A 356 -19.76 3.53 0.36
N VAL A 357 -19.52 3.68 1.65
CA VAL A 357 -18.17 3.57 2.22
C VAL A 357 -17.58 2.18 1.95
N LYS A 358 -18.32 1.10 2.24
CA LYS A 358 -17.88 -0.27 1.93
C LYS A 358 -17.64 -0.48 0.44
N ALA A 359 -18.55 0.01 -0.42
CA ALA A 359 -18.40 -0.08 -1.87
C ALA A 359 -17.16 0.69 -2.36
N LYS A 360 -16.90 1.89 -1.82
CA LYS A 360 -15.73 2.71 -2.16
C LYS A 360 -14.43 2.07 -1.70
N ILE A 361 -14.39 1.51 -0.49
CA ILE A 361 -13.24 0.73 -0.01
C ILE A 361 -12.98 -0.44 -0.96
N ASN A 362 -14.00 -1.23 -1.28
CA ASN A 362 -13.86 -2.37 -2.20
C ASN A 362 -13.45 -1.95 -3.62
N GLU A 363 -13.96 -0.82 -4.13
CA GLU A 363 -13.57 -0.24 -5.42
C GLU A 363 -12.09 0.16 -5.45
N LYS A 364 -11.62 0.83 -4.39
CA LYS A 364 -10.29 1.44 -4.31
C LYS A 364 -9.20 0.42 -3.95
N VAL A 365 -9.45 -0.38 -2.93
CA VAL A 365 -8.54 -1.45 -2.49
C VAL A 365 -8.57 -2.60 -3.50
N GLY A 366 -9.73 -2.90 -4.10
CA GLY A 366 -9.92 -4.06 -4.96
C GLY A 366 -9.98 -5.37 -4.17
N ASN A 367 -10.37 -6.45 -4.85
CA ASN A 367 -10.11 -7.81 -4.37
C ASN A 367 -8.61 -8.07 -4.61
N PRO A 368 -7.82 -8.54 -3.63
CA PRO A 368 -6.44 -8.95 -3.88
C PRO A 368 -6.44 -10.20 -4.79
N GLU A 369 -6.61 -10.00 -6.09
CA GLU A 369 -6.43 -11.03 -7.13
C GLU A 369 -4.94 -11.37 -7.34
N TYR A 370 -4.04 -10.76 -6.57
CA TYR A 370 -2.59 -10.81 -6.80
C TYR A 370 -1.84 -11.83 -5.94
N SER A 371 -2.54 -12.78 -5.31
CA SER A 371 -1.96 -13.81 -4.44
C SER A 371 -1.06 -14.86 -5.13
N ASN A 372 -0.89 -14.81 -6.45
CA ASN A 372 -0.18 -15.83 -7.24
C ASN A 372 0.86 -15.29 -8.24
N TRP A 373 1.41 -14.08 -8.05
CA TRP A 373 2.43 -13.55 -8.96
C TRP A 373 3.84 -14.05 -8.60
N ASP A 374 4.20 -15.25 -9.06
CA ASP A 374 5.59 -15.75 -8.98
C ASP A 374 6.47 -15.10 -10.04
N MET A 375 6.65 -13.77 -9.95
CA MET A 375 7.52 -13.00 -10.84
C MET A 375 8.98 -13.42 -10.74
N THR A 376 9.38 -14.00 -9.61
CA THR A 376 10.73 -14.49 -9.37
C THR A 376 11.14 -15.51 -10.44
N LYS A 377 10.23 -16.38 -10.89
CA LYS A 377 10.48 -17.33 -12.00
C LYS A 377 10.78 -16.68 -13.36
N LYS A 378 10.42 -15.41 -13.57
CA LYS A 378 10.79 -14.68 -14.80
C LYS A 378 12.26 -14.23 -14.78
N PHE A 379 12.89 -14.21 -13.61
CA PHE A 379 14.26 -13.75 -13.41
C PHE A 379 15.22 -14.84 -12.94
N ILE A 380 14.71 -15.89 -12.30
CA ILE A 380 15.50 -16.99 -11.75
C ILE A 380 15.02 -18.30 -12.38
N ASN A 381 15.97 -19.05 -12.95
CA ASN A 381 15.75 -20.38 -13.49
C ASN A 381 15.53 -21.41 -12.35
N GLU A 382 15.04 -22.61 -12.68
CA GLU A 382 14.83 -23.67 -11.68
C GLU A 382 16.11 -24.07 -10.93
N ASP A 383 17.29 -23.84 -11.50
CA ASP A 383 18.60 -24.12 -10.90
C ASP A 383 19.14 -22.99 -10.01
N GLY A 384 18.37 -21.90 -9.83
CA GLY A 384 18.75 -20.73 -9.03
C GLY A 384 19.62 -19.72 -9.77
N THR A 385 19.97 -19.95 -11.04
CA THR A 385 20.71 -18.98 -11.85
C THR A 385 19.81 -17.89 -12.41
N TYR A 386 20.39 -16.72 -12.71
CA TYR A 386 19.65 -15.64 -13.34
C TYR A 386 19.30 -15.96 -14.80
N ALA A 387 18.05 -15.71 -15.19
CA ALA A 387 17.53 -15.91 -16.53
C ALA A 387 18.14 -14.93 -17.56
N VAL A 388 18.64 -13.78 -17.10
CA VAL A 388 19.38 -12.81 -17.91
C VAL A 388 20.64 -12.34 -17.17
N THR A 389 21.66 -11.92 -17.90
CA THR A 389 22.92 -11.45 -17.27
C THR A 389 22.66 -10.19 -16.44
N PRO A 390 23.00 -10.18 -15.14
CA PRO A 390 22.88 -9.01 -14.29
C PRO A 390 23.69 -7.82 -14.82
N ILE A 391 23.20 -6.61 -14.57
CA ILE A 391 23.92 -5.36 -14.82
C ILE A 391 24.73 -5.03 -13.58
N ASN A 392 26.05 -5.20 -13.66
CA ASN A 392 26.98 -4.70 -12.64
C ASN A 392 27.73 -3.51 -13.24
N TYR A 393 27.66 -2.34 -12.60
CA TYR A 393 28.17 -1.10 -13.20
C TYR A 393 28.90 -0.21 -12.21
N LYS A 394 30.01 0.39 -12.67
CA LYS A 394 30.84 1.30 -11.88
C LYS A 394 30.86 2.70 -12.52
N PHE A 395 30.28 3.67 -11.84
CA PHE A 395 30.50 5.09 -12.14
C PHE A 395 31.90 5.50 -11.67
N ASP A 396 32.86 5.52 -12.60
CA ASP A 396 34.27 5.85 -12.34
C ASP A 396 34.76 7.11 -13.08
N ASN A 397 33.88 7.80 -13.82
CA ASN A 397 34.17 8.98 -14.65
C ASN A 397 35.32 8.83 -15.65
N SER A 398 35.72 7.59 -15.97
CA SER A 398 36.89 7.32 -16.82
C SER A 398 36.59 6.27 -17.90
N THR A 399 35.70 5.33 -17.62
CA THR A 399 35.39 4.20 -18.49
C THR A 399 34.03 4.42 -19.12
N ALA A 400 33.99 4.45 -20.46
CA ALA A 400 32.74 4.55 -21.20
C ALA A 400 31.80 3.37 -20.87
N PRO A 401 30.47 3.59 -20.80
CA PRO A 401 29.52 2.54 -20.43
C PRO A 401 29.62 1.29 -21.32
N GLU A 402 29.78 1.45 -22.64
CA GLU A 402 29.89 0.32 -23.56
C GLU A 402 31.17 -0.51 -23.37
N ALA A 403 32.20 0.05 -22.73
CA ALA A 403 33.44 -0.68 -22.42
C ALA A 403 33.30 -1.53 -21.15
N GLN A 404 32.39 -1.17 -20.23
CA GLN A 404 32.08 -1.99 -19.05
C GLN A 404 31.07 -3.08 -19.38
N ASP A 405 30.07 -2.75 -20.22
CA ASP A 405 29.08 -3.70 -20.71
C ASP A 405 28.61 -3.28 -22.11
N SER A 406 28.88 -4.15 -23.09
CA SER A 406 28.61 -3.88 -24.51
C SER A 406 27.13 -3.62 -24.82
N ARG A 407 26.20 -4.04 -23.94
CA ARG A 407 24.76 -3.77 -24.09
C ARG A 407 24.45 -2.28 -24.06
N PHE A 408 25.30 -1.45 -23.45
CA PHE A 408 25.12 0.01 -23.44
C PHE A 408 25.51 0.71 -24.74
N ALA A 409 26.14 0.00 -25.69
CA ALA A 409 26.51 0.59 -26.98
C ALA A 409 25.28 1.15 -27.72
N GLY A 410 25.32 2.44 -28.05
CA GLY A 410 24.25 3.12 -28.79
C GLY A 410 23.00 3.47 -27.97
N THR A 411 23.01 3.26 -26.65
CA THR A 411 21.87 3.60 -25.77
C THR A 411 21.79 5.10 -25.43
N GLY A 412 22.85 5.86 -25.70
CA GLY A 412 22.99 7.24 -25.21
C GLY A 412 23.55 7.33 -23.78
N SER A 413 23.96 6.21 -23.20
CA SER A 413 24.70 6.18 -21.94
C SER A 413 26.01 6.98 -22.04
N ASN A 414 26.42 7.60 -20.94
CA ASN A 414 27.67 8.32 -20.80
C ASN A 414 28.24 8.17 -19.37
N LEU A 415 29.32 8.89 -19.05
CA LEU A 415 30.00 8.77 -17.76
C LEU A 415 29.13 9.12 -16.54
N ASN A 416 28.11 9.96 -16.70
CA ASN A 416 27.20 10.39 -15.62
C ASN A 416 25.83 9.70 -15.66
N GLN A 417 25.49 9.05 -16.78
CA GLN A 417 24.14 8.53 -17.04
C GLN A 417 24.20 7.13 -17.66
N LEU A 418 23.52 6.18 -17.02
CA LEU A 418 23.29 4.84 -17.56
C LEU A 418 21.90 4.77 -18.18
N VAL A 419 21.79 4.43 -19.47
CA VAL A 419 20.50 4.24 -20.16
C VAL A 419 20.28 2.75 -20.38
N VAL A 420 19.37 2.17 -19.61
CA VAL A 420 18.90 0.80 -19.75
C VAL A 420 17.70 0.82 -20.70
N SER A 421 17.95 0.65 -22.00
CA SER A 421 16.89 0.71 -23.01
C SER A 421 16.19 -0.64 -23.23
N ALA A 422 14.87 -0.60 -23.37
CA ALA A 422 14.05 -1.74 -23.77
C ALA A 422 14.57 -2.41 -25.06
N GLU A 423 15.09 -1.63 -26.01
CA GLU A 423 15.71 -2.17 -27.23
C GLU A 423 16.88 -3.13 -26.94
N LYS A 424 17.76 -2.78 -25.99
CA LYS A 424 18.99 -3.54 -25.73
C LYS A 424 18.83 -4.58 -24.63
N PHE A 425 17.99 -4.29 -23.64
CA PHE A 425 17.83 -5.11 -22.43
C PHE A 425 16.52 -5.90 -22.41
N GLY A 426 15.55 -5.55 -23.27
CA GLY A 426 14.25 -6.19 -23.32
C GLY A 426 13.37 -5.84 -22.12
N GLN A 427 12.37 -6.70 -21.90
CA GLN A 427 11.34 -6.51 -20.89
C GLN A 427 11.81 -6.83 -19.46
N TYR A 428 12.72 -7.79 -19.30
CA TYR A 428 13.16 -8.29 -18.00
C TYR A 428 14.64 -7.95 -17.78
N VAL A 429 14.91 -7.20 -16.71
CA VAL A 429 16.24 -6.69 -16.36
C VAL A 429 16.60 -7.14 -14.95
N ILE A 430 17.87 -7.44 -14.72
CA ILE A 430 18.40 -7.73 -13.38
C ILE A 430 19.47 -6.69 -13.07
N MET A 431 19.24 -5.85 -12.06
CA MET A 431 20.19 -4.84 -11.62
C MET A 431 21.04 -5.41 -10.48
N GLY A 432 22.30 -5.71 -10.75
CA GLY A 432 23.23 -6.22 -9.76
C GLY A 432 23.90 -5.10 -8.96
N ASP A 433 25.22 -5.21 -8.85
CA ASP A 433 26.03 -4.29 -8.06
C ASP A 433 26.30 -2.98 -8.83
N VAL A 434 25.83 -1.86 -8.27
CA VAL A 434 26.07 -0.52 -8.82
C VAL A 434 26.92 0.26 -7.82
N ARG A 435 28.04 0.80 -8.30
CA ARG A 435 29.00 1.53 -7.47
C ARG A 435 29.32 2.89 -8.04
N ILE A 436 29.40 3.90 -7.17
CA ILE A 436 29.96 5.20 -7.49
C ILE A 436 31.33 5.29 -6.83
N THR A 437 32.37 5.43 -7.63
CA THR A 437 33.77 5.35 -7.15
C THR A 437 34.61 6.59 -7.47
N ALA A 438 34.04 7.55 -8.20
CA ALA A 438 34.72 8.78 -8.59
C ALA A 438 33.98 10.05 -8.12
N GLY A 439 34.75 11.01 -7.60
CA GLY A 439 34.32 12.39 -7.35
C GLY A 439 33.31 12.59 -6.21
N THR A 440 32.66 13.77 -6.21
CA THR A 440 31.48 14.04 -5.37
C THR A 440 30.29 13.27 -5.90
N TRP A 441 29.42 12.78 -5.02
CA TRP A 441 28.33 11.83 -5.33
C TRP A 441 27.12 12.46 -6.02
N ASP A 442 27.35 13.51 -6.81
CA ASP A 442 26.30 14.41 -7.31
C ASP A 442 26.00 14.17 -8.78
N GLY A 443 24.79 13.73 -9.08
CA GLY A 443 24.17 13.89 -10.41
C GLY A 443 24.19 12.66 -11.30
N TYR A 444 24.69 11.54 -10.77
CA TYR A 444 24.59 10.25 -11.42
C TYR A 444 23.14 9.80 -11.52
N ASN A 445 22.80 9.18 -12.64
CA ASN A 445 21.45 8.67 -12.84
C ASN A 445 21.39 7.42 -13.71
N ILE A 446 20.35 6.63 -13.46
CA ILE A 446 19.96 5.49 -14.28
C ILE A 446 18.63 5.84 -14.94
N VAL A 447 18.54 5.68 -16.25
CA VAL A 447 17.34 5.91 -17.04
C VAL A 447 16.88 4.59 -17.66
N PHE A 448 15.69 4.15 -17.28
CA PHE A 448 15.00 3.05 -17.93
C PHE A 448 14.18 3.62 -19.09
N ASP A 449 14.65 3.37 -20.31
CA ASP A 449 13.98 3.84 -21.54
C ASP A 449 13.10 2.73 -22.09
N THR A 450 11.78 2.88 -21.95
CA THR A 450 10.78 1.90 -22.33
C THR A 450 10.48 1.88 -23.83
N THR A 451 11.04 2.84 -24.57
CA THR A 451 10.75 3.04 -25.99
C THR A 451 11.49 2.03 -26.86
N MET A 452 10.77 1.30 -27.70
CA MET A 452 11.29 0.41 -28.72
C MET A 452 11.60 1.15 -30.04
N PRO A 453 12.41 0.59 -30.95
CA PRO A 453 12.78 1.25 -32.21
C PRO A 453 11.60 1.56 -33.15
N ASP A 454 10.50 0.83 -33.02
CA ASP A 454 9.25 1.04 -33.77
C ASP A 454 8.40 2.18 -33.18
N GLY A 455 8.84 2.79 -32.08
CA GLY A 455 8.15 3.86 -31.37
C GLY A 455 7.07 3.38 -30.40
N ASN A 456 6.90 2.06 -30.24
CA ASN A 456 6.04 1.49 -29.21
C ASN A 456 6.77 1.47 -27.86
N ASP A 457 6.01 1.51 -26.78
CA ASP A 457 6.54 1.42 -25.42
C ASP A 457 6.22 0.05 -24.80
N ILE A 458 7.16 -0.51 -24.04
CA ILE A 458 6.95 -1.74 -23.27
C ILE A 458 7.14 -1.50 -21.77
N ASP A 459 6.41 -2.22 -20.93
CA ASP A 459 6.71 -2.25 -19.50
C ASP A 459 8.02 -3.00 -19.25
N MET A 460 8.89 -2.45 -18.41
CA MET A 460 10.14 -3.09 -17.98
C MET A 460 10.02 -3.57 -16.54
N TYR A 461 10.37 -4.83 -16.29
CA TYR A 461 10.46 -5.41 -14.96
C TYR A 461 11.93 -5.55 -14.56
N VAL A 462 12.28 -4.96 -13.43
CA VAL A 462 13.66 -4.79 -12.97
C VAL A 462 13.85 -5.50 -11.64
N TYR A 463 14.44 -6.69 -11.67
CA TYR A 463 14.73 -7.48 -10.48
C TYR A 463 15.91 -6.91 -9.70
N LEU A 464 15.72 -6.75 -8.39
CA LEU A 464 16.66 -6.18 -7.43
C LEU A 464 17.12 -7.27 -6.44
N PRO A 465 18.18 -8.04 -6.78
CA PRO A 465 18.80 -9.00 -5.86
C PRO A 465 19.55 -8.31 -4.72
N ALA A 466 19.98 -9.06 -3.72
CA ALA A 466 20.87 -8.52 -2.70
C ALA A 466 22.18 -8.04 -3.34
N ASN A 467 22.57 -6.80 -3.06
CA ASN A 467 23.90 -6.29 -3.40
C ASN A 467 24.69 -5.81 -2.19
N CYS A 468 24.07 -5.71 -1.02
CA CYS A 468 24.70 -5.31 0.22
C CYS A 468 24.24 -6.14 1.42
N TYR A 469 25.03 -6.06 2.49
CA TYR A 469 24.68 -6.53 3.83
C TYR A 469 24.50 -5.32 4.75
N MET A 470 23.44 -5.31 5.55
CA MET A 470 23.08 -4.18 6.42
C MET A 470 22.96 -4.61 7.89
N THR A 471 23.58 -3.84 8.78
CA THR A 471 23.35 -3.89 10.23
C THR A 471 22.63 -2.62 10.66
N LYS A 472 21.55 -2.76 11.44
CA LYS A 472 20.92 -1.63 12.11
C LYS A 472 21.68 -1.33 13.41
N ASN A 473 22.37 -0.19 13.47
CA ASN A 473 23.12 0.23 14.67
C ASN A 473 22.23 0.91 15.71
N SER A 474 21.21 1.63 15.24
CA SER A 474 20.21 2.33 16.03
C SER A 474 18.92 2.48 15.21
N GLU A 475 17.88 3.14 15.75
CA GLU A 475 16.71 3.51 14.96
C GLU A 475 17.04 4.29 13.68
N THR A 476 18.17 5.02 13.66
CA THR A 476 18.49 6.03 12.63
C THR A 476 19.82 5.82 11.92
N SER A 477 20.53 4.75 12.25
CA SER A 477 21.87 4.50 11.74
C SER A 477 22.01 3.05 11.27
N TYR A 478 22.54 2.91 10.07
CA TYR A 478 22.81 1.62 9.45
C TYR A 478 24.29 1.55 9.06
N THR A 479 24.90 0.39 9.30
CA THR A 479 26.22 0.03 8.78
C THR A 479 26.01 -0.89 7.59
N PHE A 480 26.77 -0.66 6.51
CA PHE A 480 26.70 -1.48 5.29
C PHE A 480 28.01 -2.21 5.07
N SER A 481 27.94 -3.40 4.50
CA SER A 481 29.07 -4.25 4.13
C SER A 481 28.81 -4.91 2.78
N THR A 482 29.88 -5.32 2.12
CA THR A 482 29.84 -6.13 0.89
C THR A 482 30.44 -7.52 1.13
N ALA A 483 30.76 -7.86 2.37
CA ALA A 483 31.42 -9.11 2.74
C ALA A 483 30.38 -10.16 3.16
N GLU A 484 30.43 -11.33 2.51
CA GLU A 484 29.45 -12.42 2.71
C GLU A 484 29.57 -13.11 4.08
N ASP A 485 30.69 -12.96 4.79
CA ASP A 485 30.98 -13.58 6.08
C ASP A 485 30.34 -12.85 7.29
N ASP A 486 29.56 -11.80 7.03
CA ASP A 486 28.81 -11.07 8.05
C ASP A 486 27.42 -11.72 8.30
N GLU A 487 27.39 -12.93 8.88
CA GLU A 487 26.16 -13.72 9.14
C GLU A 487 25.11 -13.01 10.02
N ASP A 488 25.50 -11.98 10.77
CA ASP A 488 24.61 -11.15 11.61
C ASP A 488 23.87 -10.03 10.83
N LYS A 489 24.03 -9.94 9.50
CA LYS A 489 23.50 -8.85 8.67
C LYS A 489 22.33 -9.26 7.79
N PHE A 490 21.44 -8.31 7.53
CA PHE A 490 20.31 -8.48 6.62
C PHE A 490 20.74 -8.22 5.17
N ASN A 491 20.20 -8.99 4.22
CA ASN A 491 20.41 -8.75 2.80
C ASN A 491 19.67 -7.47 2.37
N CYS A 492 20.35 -6.62 1.61
CA CYS A 492 19.77 -5.39 1.09
C CYS A 492 20.10 -5.15 -0.38
N PHE A 493 19.26 -4.36 -1.04
CA PHE A 493 19.58 -3.71 -2.31
C PHE A 493 19.61 -2.20 -2.13
N ARG A 494 20.64 -1.58 -2.70
CA ARG A 494 20.76 -0.12 -2.81
C ARG A 494 21.42 0.27 -4.13
N TRP A 495 21.05 1.44 -4.66
CA TRP A 495 21.57 1.92 -5.94
C TRP A 495 23.06 2.30 -5.94
N ASN A 496 23.67 2.58 -4.78
CA ASN A 496 25.11 2.79 -4.67
C ASN A 496 25.68 2.01 -3.48
N ASN A 497 26.35 0.91 -3.74
CA ASN A 497 26.86 -0.04 -2.75
C ASN A 497 28.30 0.26 -2.27
N GLN A 498 28.67 1.53 -2.08
CA GLN A 498 30.01 1.84 -1.55
C GLN A 498 30.10 1.47 -0.04
N PRO A 499 31.10 0.68 0.40
CA PRO A 499 31.16 0.10 1.76
C PRO A 499 31.49 1.07 2.89
N SER A 500 31.84 2.34 2.62
CA SER A 500 32.19 3.32 3.65
C SER A 500 31.70 4.73 3.28
N GLY A 501 30.76 5.28 4.04
CA GLY A 501 30.45 6.72 4.02
C GLY A 501 28.98 7.09 4.23
N LEU A 502 28.77 8.32 4.73
CA LEU A 502 27.47 9.01 4.79
C LEU A 502 27.14 9.59 3.42
N PHE A 503 25.88 9.45 2.99
CA PHE A 503 25.43 9.84 1.64
C PHE A 503 25.07 11.32 1.55
N ASP A 504 26.04 12.14 1.13
CA ASP A 504 25.85 13.59 0.97
C ASP A 504 25.48 14.02 -0.47
N GLY A 505 25.47 13.11 -1.46
CA GLY A 505 25.17 13.43 -2.86
C GLY A 505 23.74 13.10 -3.31
N TRP A 506 23.35 13.62 -4.48
CA TRP A 506 22.06 13.31 -5.11
C TRP A 506 22.19 12.27 -6.22
N PHE A 507 21.22 11.36 -6.31
CA PHE A 507 21.15 10.31 -7.32
C PHE A 507 19.74 10.22 -7.87
N SER A 508 19.61 9.89 -9.16
CA SER A 508 18.30 9.76 -9.78
C SER A 508 18.07 8.41 -10.45
N VAL A 509 16.86 7.89 -10.31
CA VAL A 509 16.36 6.76 -11.08
C VAL A 509 15.17 7.25 -11.89
N LEU A 510 15.31 7.22 -13.21
CA LEU A 510 14.38 7.88 -14.11
C LEU A 510 13.73 6.88 -15.07
N THR A 511 12.48 7.14 -15.40
CA THR A 511 11.78 6.47 -16.51
C THR A 511 11.72 7.38 -17.71
N LYS A 512 11.77 6.81 -18.91
CA LYS A 512 11.60 7.55 -20.16
C LYS A 512 10.77 6.70 -21.12
N GLY A 513 9.75 7.31 -21.72
CA GLY A 513 8.80 6.62 -22.59
C GLY A 513 7.45 6.45 -21.89
N LYS A 514 6.51 5.79 -22.55
CA LYS A 514 5.15 5.60 -22.02
C LYS A 514 4.95 4.28 -21.27
N GLY A 515 5.96 3.42 -21.26
CA GLY A 515 5.93 2.15 -20.57
C GLY A 515 6.12 2.33 -19.08
N SER A 516 5.72 1.32 -18.33
CA SER A 516 5.93 1.24 -16.89
C SER A 516 7.31 0.69 -16.57
N VAL A 517 7.86 1.05 -15.42
CA VAL A 517 9.05 0.42 -14.87
C VAL A 517 8.73 -0.11 -13.49
N ILE A 518 8.80 -1.43 -13.34
CA ILE A 518 8.43 -2.16 -12.14
C ILE A 518 9.70 -2.73 -11.52
N PHE A 519 10.14 -2.19 -10.40
CA PHE A 519 11.19 -2.80 -9.59
C PHE A 519 10.61 -3.98 -8.81
N VAL A 520 11.22 -5.15 -8.94
CA VAL A 520 10.84 -6.39 -8.26
C VAL A 520 11.92 -6.74 -7.25
N ILE A 521 11.63 -6.61 -5.96
CA ILE A 521 12.60 -6.88 -4.90
C ILE A 521 12.68 -8.39 -4.66
N ALA A 522 13.90 -8.91 -4.61
CA ALA A 522 14.19 -10.31 -4.36
C ALA A 522 13.73 -10.77 -2.97
N ASP A 523 13.40 -12.06 -2.85
CA ASP A 523 13.04 -12.67 -1.56
C ASP A 523 14.15 -12.51 -0.52
N ASN A 524 13.78 -12.25 0.74
CA ASN A 524 14.69 -11.94 1.84
C ASN A 524 15.57 -10.70 1.62
N VAL A 525 15.19 -9.76 0.75
CA VAL A 525 15.96 -8.53 0.49
C VAL A 525 15.17 -7.29 0.90
N THR A 526 15.83 -6.39 1.63
CA THR A 526 15.32 -5.05 1.91
C THR A 526 15.82 -4.06 0.85
N TYR A 527 14.91 -3.40 0.12
CA TYR A 527 15.27 -2.22 -0.66
C TYR A 527 15.51 -1.03 0.27
N PHE A 528 16.71 -0.45 0.21
CA PHE A 528 17.09 0.69 1.04
C PHE A 528 17.31 1.93 0.18
N ALA A 529 16.39 2.90 0.28
CA ALA A 529 16.54 4.18 -0.40
C ALA A 529 17.63 5.03 0.27
N GLN A 530 18.62 5.46 -0.50
CA GLN A 530 19.64 6.40 -0.04
C GLN A 530 19.07 7.81 0.13
N THR A 531 19.71 8.64 0.96
CA THR A 531 19.40 10.08 1.13
C THR A 531 19.43 10.83 -0.21
N ARG A 532 18.52 11.80 -0.41
CA ARG A 532 18.44 12.65 -1.63
C ARG A 532 18.28 11.85 -2.93
N LEU A 533 17.57 10.73 -2.87
CA LEU A 533 17.15 9.97 -4.05
C LEU A 533 15.99 10.68 -4.75
N PHE A 534 16.12 10.88 -6.07
CA PHE A 534 15.01 11.28 -6.93
C PHE A 534 14.55 10.10 -7.78
N MET A 535 13.26 9.79 -7.73
CA MET A 535 12.65 8.75 -8.56
C MET A 535 11.46 9.33 -9.32
N GLY A 536 11.43 9.21 -10.65
CA GLY A 536 10.31 9.71 -11.47
C GLY A 536 10.60 9.82 -12.96
N HIS A 537 9.69 10.40 -13.74
CA HIS A 537 9.84 10.47 -15.20
C HIS A 537 10.83 11.55 -15.66
N TYR A 538 11.64 11.20 -16.65
CA TYR A 538 12.71 12.04 -17.22
C TYR A 538 12.16 13.34 -17.83
N ASN A 539 11.10 13.26 -18.64
CA ASN A 539 10.46 14.45 -19.24
C ASN A 539 9.79 15.34 -18.18
N LEU A 540 9.30 14.74 -17.10
CA LEU A 540 8.67 15.48 -16.01
C LEU A 540 9.70 16.26 -15.21
N LEU A 541 10.86 15.64 -14.94
CA LEU A 541 11.98 16.32 -14.33
C LEU A 541 12.43 17.52 -15.19
N LYS A 542 12.51 17.36 -16.52
CA LYS A 542 12.78 18.49 -17.44
C LYS A 542 11.70 19.56 -17.40
N GLN A 543 10.44 19.19 -17.25
CA GLN A 543 9.35 20.15 -17.24
C GLN A 543 9.32 20.98 -15.95
N ILE A 544 9.54 20.33 -14.80
CA ILE A 544 9.51 20.96 -13.47
C ILE A 544 10.83 21.70 -13.20
N LEU A 545 11.94 21.13 -13.64
CA LEU A 545 13.29 21.67 -13.47
C LEU A 545 14.07 21.64 -14.80
N PRO A 546 13.85 22.61 -15.71
CA PRO A 546 14.44 22.62 -17.06
C PRO A 546 15.97 22.57 -17.08
N ASN A 547 16.62 23.10 -16.04
CA ASN A 547 18.07 23.12 -15.90
C ASN A 547 18.62 21.96 -15.05
N ALA A 548 17.74 21.08 -14.53
CA ALA A 548 18.17 19.98 -13.67
C ALA A 548 18.83 18.84 -14.44
N ILE A 549 18.84 18.82 -15.77
CA ILE A 549 19.60 17.82 -16.53
C ILE A 549 20.56 18.56 -17.46
N ALA A 550 21.84 18.48 -17.15
CA ALA A 550 22.90 19.06 -17.97
C ALA A 550 23.05 18.29 -19.30
N SER A 551 23.75 18.89 -20.26
CA SER A 551 23.93 18.31 -21.60
C SER A 551 24.71 16.99 -21.60
N ASP A 552 25.49 16.74 -20.55
CA ASP A 552 26.21 15.50 -20.29
C ASP A 552 25.36 14.48 -19.50
N GLY A 553 24.05 14.69 -19.39
CA GLY A 553 23.12 13.81 -18.68
C GLY A 553 23.13 13.97 -17.16
N LYS A 554 24.04 14.78 -16.60
CA LYS A 554 24.16 14.96 -15.16
C LYS A 554 22.92 15.66 -14.58
N VAL A 555 22.32 15.06 -13.56
CA VAL A 555 21.23 15.73 -12.83
C VAL A 555 21.84 16.79 -11.90
N THR A 556 21.36 18.03 -11.92
CA THR A 556 21.85 19.12 -11.06
C THR A 556 20.76 19.56 -10.08
N ASN A 557 21.12 19.61 -8.78
CA ASN A 557 20.38 20.20 -7.67
C ASN A 557 18.85 19.96 -7.65
N THR A 558 18.45 18.76 -7.21
CA THR A 558 17.05 18.39 -6.96
C THR A 558 16.40 19.16 -5.82
N ASN A 559 17.17 19.87 -4.97
CA ASN A 559 16.62 20.68 -3.87
C ASN A 559 15.76 21.86 -4.35
N SER A 560 15.82 22.19 -5.63
CA SER A 560 14.96 23.20 -6.26
C SER A 560 13.58 22.66 -6.63
N PHE A 561 13.33 21.36 -6.44
CA PHE A 561 12.00 20.77 -6.59
C PHE A 561 11.07 21.40 -5.55
N SER A 562 9.92 21.90 -5.99
CA SER A 562 8.94 22.50 -5.09
C SER A 562 7.52 22.14 -5.51
N GLU A 563 6.63 22.17 -4.53
CA GLU A 563 5.20 21.96 -4.73
C GLU A 563 4.63 22.94 -5.77
N ASP A 564 5.02 24.21 -5.72
CA ASP A 564 4.55 25.22 -6.68
C ASP A 564 4.87 24.86 -8.13
N LYS A 565 6.04 24.26 -8.38
CA LYS A 565 6.45 23.86 -9.74
C LYS A 565 5.65 22.66 -10.24
N VAL A 566 5.29 21.74 -9.35
CA VAL A 566 4.37 20.63 -9.65
C VAL A 566 2.97 21.18 -9.93
N LYS A 567 2.42 22.03 -9.05
CA LYS A 567 1.10 22.65 -9.25
C LYS A 567 1.02 23.46 -10.53
N ALA A 568 2.12 24.11 -10.94
CA ALA A 568 2.16 24.89 -12.17
C ALA A 568 1.87 24.06 -13.44
N ILE A 569 2.08 22.75 -13.42
CA ILE A 569 1.86 21.87 -14.57
C ILE A 569 0.59 21.03 -14.45
N MET A 570 -0.06 21.04 -13.28
CA MET A 570 -1.30 20.33 -12.99
C MET A 570 -2.54 21.20 -13.17
N ARG A 571 -3.71 20.56 -13.27
CA ARG A 571 -5.01 21.23 -13.35
C ARG A 571 -5.59 21.50 -11.96
N THR A 572 -4.78 21.97 -11.00
CA THR A 572 -5.16 22.09 -9.58
C THR A 572 -6.44 22.89 -9.31
N THR A 573 -6.79 23.83 -10.19
CA THR A 573 -7.99 24.67 -10.07
C THR A 573 -9.15 24.22 -10.97
N ASP A 574 -9.15 22.98 -11.46
CA ASP A 574 -10.22 22.47 -12.32
C ASP A 574 -11.58 22.48 -11.59
N THR A 575 -12.66 22.75 -12.32
CA THR A 575 -14.02 22.74 -11.75
C THR A 575 -14.48 21.31 -11.46
N ASP A 576 -14.00 20.34 -12.22
CA ASP A 576 -14.18 18.92 -11.93
C ASP A 576 -13.05 18.46 -11.01
N VAL A 577 -13.38 18.21 -9.73
CA VAL A 577 -12.42 17.77 -8.71
C VAL A 577 -11.63 16.52 -9.14
N LYS A 578 -12.23 15.64 -9.96
CA LYS A 578 -11.58 14.44 -10.46
C LYS A 578 -10.43 14.73 -11.42
N LYS A 579 -10.41 15.91 -12.04
CA LYS A 579 -9.40 16.33 -13.00
C LYS A 579 -8.26 17.11 -12.38
N ARG A 580 -8.36 17.49 -11.10
CA ARG A 580 -7.36 18.32 -10.43
C ARG A 580 -6.00 17.64 -10.29
N THR A 581 -5.99 16.31 -10.32
CA THR A 581 -4.79 15.47 -10.30
C THR A 581 -4.17 15.26 -11.69
N LEU A 582 -4.81 15.73 -12.77
CA LEU A 582 -4.31 15.56 -14.14
C LEU A 582 -3.35 16.68 -14.55
N PHE A 583 -2.44 16.37 -15.47
CA PHE A 583 -1.63 17.40 -16.13
C PHE A 583 -2.46 18.34 -17.02
N LYS A 584 -1.98 19.57 -17.17
CA LYS A 584 -2.50 20.50 -18.18
C LYS A 584 -2.30 19.92 -19.57
N GLN A 585 -3.31 20.06 -20.43
CA GLN A 585 -3.26 19.50 -21.79
C GLN A 585 -2.04 20.01 -22.57
N SER A 586 -1.68 21.29 -22.44
CA SER A 586 -0.50 21.88 -23.08
C SER A 586 0.82 21.22 -22.67
N VAL A 587 0.89 20.70 -21.43
CA VAL A 587 2.06 19.96 -20.93
C VAL A 587 2.09 18.56 -21.56
N VAL A 588 0.97 17.85 -21.58
CA VAL A 588 0.85 16.54 -22.25
C VAL A 588 1.22 16.65 -23.73
N ASP A 589 0.66 17.64 -24.43
CA ASP A 589 0.89 17.86 -25.86
C ASP A 589 2.36 18.12 -26.19
N THR A 590 3.09 18.79 -25.30
CA THR A 590 4.53 19.09 -25.47
C THR A 590 5.36 17.79 -25.59
N TYR A 591 4.95 16.73 -24.91
CA TYR A 591 5.72 15.48 -24.84
C TYR A 591 5.12 14.33 -25.64
N ASN A 592 3.97 14.52 -26.29
CA ASN A 592 3.31 13.47 -27.08
C ASN A 592 4.20 12.81 -28.14
N SER A 593 5.14 13.57 -28.72
CA SER A 593 6.09 13.10 -29.75
C SER A 593 7.47 12.70 -29.21
N THR A 594 7.74 12.83 -27.91
CA THR A 594 9.07 12.62 -27.29
C THR A 594 9.04 11.57 -26.17
N GLY A 595 8.22 10.53 -26.35
CA GLY A 595 8.03 9.46 -25.37
C GLY A 595 6.93 9.70 -24.34
N GLY A 596 6.17 10.80 -24.46
CA GLY A 596 5.03 11.08 -23.58
C GLY A 596 5.39 11.55 -22.17
N LEU A 597 4.33 11.74 -21.39
CA LEU A 597 4.35 11.92 -19.94
C LEU A 597 3.41 10.85 -19.36
N HIS A 598 3.87 9.61 -19.34
CA HIS A 598 3.24 8.55 -18.56
C HIS A 598 4.27 8.13 -17.52
N ASN A 599 3.91 8.22 -16.24
CA ASN A 599 4.88 8.07 -15.17
C ASN A 599 4.47 6.93 -14.26
N ASN A 600 4.75 5.74 -14.77
CA ASN A 600 4.45 4.48 -14.14
C ASN A 600 5.74 3.91 -13.52
N LEU A 601 6.34 4.62 -12.59
CA LEU A 601 7.45 4.08 -11.80
C LEU A 601 6.89 3.34 -10.58
N PHE A 602 7.12 2.03 -10.54
CA PHE A 602 6.60 1.15 -9.50
C PHE A 602 7.77 0.51 -8.75
N ILE A 603 7.75 0.58 -7.41
CA ILE A 603 8.57 -0.31 -6.57
C ILE A 603 7.64 -1.35 -5.98
N VAL A 604 7.92 -2.61 -6.26
CA VAL A 604 7.13 -3.76 -5.84
C VAL A 604 8.07 -4.74 -5.13
N ALA A 605 7.81 -5.01 -3.86
CA ALA A 605 8.30 -6.24 -3.25
C ALA A 605 7.14 -7.25 -3.38
N ILE A 606 7.37 -8.43 -3.92
CA ILE A 606 6.28 -9.41 -4.17
C ILE A 606 6.43 -10.60 -3.22
N ASN A 607 7.62 -10.77 -2.66
CA ASN A 607 7.98 -11.92 -1.84
C ASN A 607 7.72 -11.62 -0.37
N LYS A 608 7.28 -12.64 0.37
CA LYS A 608 6.85 -12.55 1.77
C LYS A 608 7.90 -12.10 2.77
N ASN A 609 9.17 -12.13 2.38
CA ASN A 609 10.29 -11.76 3.24
C ASN A 609 11.06 -10.54 2.70
N SER A 610 10.47 -9.77 1.79
CA SER A 610 11.07 -8.57 1.21
C SER A 610 10.49 -7.30 1.81
N ASP A 611 11.36 -6.32 2.09
CA ASP A 611 10.99 -5.06 2.73
C ASP A 611 11.34 -3.84 1.87
N VAL A 612 10.65 -2.71 2.09
CA VAL A 612 10.96 -1.43 1.44
C VAL A 612 11.17 -0.33 2.48
N ASN A 613 12.39 0.24 2.51
CA ASN A 613 12.78 1.24 3.49
C ASN A 613 13.09 2.60 2.85
N PHE A 614 12.25 3.60 3.13
CA PHE A 614 12.41 5.00 2.74
C PHE A 614 12.60 5.93 3.96
N ASP A 615 13.11 5.42 5.10
CA ASP A 615 13.31 6.24 6.32
C ASP A 615 14.43 7.28 6.19
N MET A 616 15.25 7.19 5.13
CA MET A 616 16.27 8.20 4.82
C MET A 616 15.63 9.51 4.31
N GLN A 617 16.15 10.64 4.79
CA GLN A 617 15.55 11.96 4.56
C GLN A 617 15.74 12.50 3.12
N TYR A 618 14.88 13.47 2.76
CA TYR A 618 14.97 14.27 1.53
C TYR A 618 14.78 13.51 0.22
N ASN A 619 14.11 12.36 0.26
CA ASN A 619 13.78 11.63 -0.94
C ASN A 619 12.57 12.24 -1.65
N THR A 620 12.63 12.30 -2.98
CA THR A 620 11.56 12.84 -3.82
C THR A 620 11.09 11.77 -4.79
N PHE A 621 9.81 11.43 -4.69
CA PHE A 621 9.15 10.47 -5.57
C PHE A 621 8.09 11.21 -6.35
N CYS A 622 8.31 11.29 -7.65
CA CYS A 622 7.43 11.99 -8.56
C CYS A 622 6.85 10.95 -9.50
N GLY A 623 5.65 10.47 -9.18
CA GLY A 623 4.77 9.67 -10.04
C GLY A 623 3.57 10.52 -10.47
N PHE A 624 2.94 10.20 -11.59
CA PHE A 624 1.74 10.88 -12.10
C PHE A 624 0.85 9.95 -12.89
#